data_AF-A0A1V4Y4E0-F1
#
_entry.id   AF-A0A1V4Y4E0-F1
#
_cell.length_a   1.000
_cell.length_b   1.000
_cell.length_c   1.000
_cell.angle_alpha   90.00
_cell.angle_beta   90.00
_cell.angle_gamma   90.00
#
_symmetry.space_group_name_H-M   'P 1'
#
loop_
_entity.id
_entity.type
_entity.pdbx_description
1 polymer ?
#
loop_
_entity_poly.entity_id
_entity_poly.type
_entity_poly.pdbx_seq_one_letter_code
_entity_poly.pdbx_strand_id
1 'polypeptide(L)'
;MKKKTAGINSGMVLLLALTILFLPTSVFSATLFFDDFESGLGQWATIGYGVVVTDPLQGDHALKFTAITSGGDILSNPVSNATGSYILTFDYLGTCTSGNCGGFIGYEPGDVWLGGTVVLPYAPDLLPDTGSWEKVTIAFTGPTAISFQLEDFSGSGGGPGDAYFDNILLTDADGPTPPQPPNGVAEPATMLLLGLGLAGLAGVRRKFQK
;
A
#
# COMPACT_ATOMS: atom_id res chain seq x y z
N MET A 1 -71.77 -8.25 4.40
CA MET A 1 -70.43 -8.20 3.78
C MET A 1 -69.44 -7.66 4.82
N LYS A 2 -68.48 -8.46 5.31
CA LYS A 2 -67.43 -8.01 6.23
C LYS A 2 -66.13 -7.77 5.44
N LYS A 3 -65.66 -6.52 5.37
CA LYS A 3 -64.33 -6.17 4.86
C LYS A 3 -63.28 -6.61 5.88
N LYS A 4 -62.36 -7.50 5.49
CA LYS A 4 -61.14 -7.78 6.26
C LYS A 4 -60.08 -6.76 5.86
N THR A 5 -59.72 -5.89 6.80
CA THR A 5 -58.56 -5.01 6.70
C THR A 5 -57.31 -5.83 6.96
N ALA A 6 -56.38 -5.87 6.00
CA ALA A 6 -55.09 -6.53 6.19
C ALA A 6 -54.18 -5.63 7.03
N GLY A 7 -53.97 -6.00 8.30
CA GLY A 7 -52.98 -5.38 9.16
C GLY A 7 -51.58 -5.76 8.69
N ILE A 8 -50.74 -4.76 8.43
CA ILE A 8 -49.31 -4.96 8.18
C ILE A 8 -48.69 -5.39 9.52
N ASN A 9 -48.16 -6.62 9.56
CA ASN A 9 -47.55 -7.19 10.75
C ASN A 9 -46.22 -6.48 11.05
N SER A 10 -46.14 -5.77 12.18
CA SER A 10 -44.97 -4.99 12.61
C SER A 10 -43.66 -5.80 12.70
N GLY A 11 -43.73 -7.13 12.85
CA GLY A 11 -42.56 -8.00 12.84
C GLY A 11 -41.84 -8.10 11.48
N MET A 12 -42.54 -7.85 10.36
CA MET A 12 -41.95 -7.90 9.02
C MET A 12 -41.17 -6.62 8.67
N VAL A 13 -41.52 -5.50 9.31
CA VAL A 13 -40.79 -4.22 9.18
C VAL A 13 -39.47 -4.27 9.94
N LEU A 14 -39.42 -4.97 11.08
CA LEU A 14 -38.20 -5.11 11.88
C LEU A 14 -37.13 -5.98 11.20
N LEU A 15 -37.54 -7.02 10.46
CA LEU A 15 -36.63 -7.90 9.73
C LEU A 15 -35.97 -7.21 8.52
N LEU A 16 -36.71 -6.33 7.83
CA LEU A 16 -36.21 -5.57 6.68
C LEU A 16 -35.22 -4.47 7.11
N ALA A 17 -35.44 -3.86 8.28
CA ALA A 17 -34.55 -2.85 8.84
C ALA A 17 -33.21 -3.44 9.32
N LEU A 18 -33.21 -4.71 9.78
CA LEU A 18 -32.01 -5.36 10.31
C LEU A 18 -31.05 -5.85 9.20
N THR A 19 -31.56 -6.13 7.99
CA THR A 19 -30.74 -6.58 6.85
C THR A 19 -29.97 -5.47 6.13
N ILE A 20 -30.30 -4.20 6.36
CA ILE A 20 -29.60 -3.05 5.75
C ILE A 20 -28.29 -2.71 6.51
N LEU A 21 -28.11 -3.22 7.73
CA LEU A 21 -26.96 -2.89 8.60
C LEU A 21 -25.67 -3.70 8.34
N PHE A 22 -25.67 -4.64 7.38
CA PHE A 22 -24.50 -5.46 7.07
C PHE A 22 -24.14 -5.44 5.57
N LEU A 23 -24.25 -4.27 4.93
CA LEU A 23 -23.50 -4.05 3.68
C LEU A 23 -22.03 -3.88 4.08
N PRO A 24 -21.12 -4.80 3.70
CA PRO A 24 -19.71 -4.52 3.89
C PRO A 24 -19.32 -3.33 3.03
N THR A 25 -18.72 -2.35 3.68
CA THR A 25 -18.08 -1.23 3.03
C THR A 25 -16.82 -1.75 2.35
N SER A 26 -16.79 -1.71 1.02
CA SER A 26 -15.52 -1.85 0.29
C SER A 26 -14.67 -0.63 0.62
N VAL A 27 -13.56 -0.87 1.29
CA VAL A 27 -12.51 0.12 1.48
C VAL A 27 -11.64 0.06 0.22
N PHE A 28 -11.56 1.16 -0.52
CA PHE A 28 -10.72 1.28 -1.71
C PHE A 28 -9.47 2.05 -1.32
N SER A 29 -8.30 1.47 -1.54
CA SER A 29 -7.06 2.20 -1.35
C SER A 29 -6.69 3.00 -2.60
N ALA A 30 -6.23 4.22 -2.38
CA ALA A 30 -5.62 5.05 -3.40
C ALA A 30 -4.11 4.78 -3.49
N THR A 31 -3.62 4.41 -4.67
CA THR A 31 -2.20 4.56 -5.02
C THR A 31 -1.88 6.04 -5.16
N LEU A 32 -0.98 6.51 -4.31
CA LEU A 32 -0.56 7.90 -4.25
C LEU A 32 0.73 8.14 -5.04
N PHE A 33 1.62 7.14 -5.08
CA PHE A 33 2.88 7.18 -5.80
C PHE A 33 3.28 5.75 -6.19
N PHE A 34 3.87 5.59 -7.37
CA PHE A 34 4.48 4.35 -7.80
C PHE A 34 5.68 4.63 -8.72
N ASP A 35 6.79 3.95 -8.47
CA ASP A 35 7.94 3.94 -9.38
C ASP A 35 8.66 2.58 -9.31
N ASP A 36 8.81 1.95 -10.46
CA ASP A 36 9.57 0.72 -10.73
C ASP A 36 10.87 1.02 -11.51
N PHE A 37 11.21 2.30 -11.68
CA PHE A 37 12.41 2.79 -12.36
C PHE A 37 12.59 2.40 -13.84
N GLU A 38 11.64 1.67 -14.43
CA GLU A 38 11.69 1.23 -15.83
C GLU A 38 11.63 2.41 -16.83
N SER A 39 11.05 3.52 -16.39
CA SER A 39 10.98 4.76 -17.16
C SER A 39 12.05 5.78 -16.76
N GLY A 40 13.03 5.39 -15.94
CA GLY A 40 14.08 6.26 -15.41
C GLY A 40 13.60 7.18 -14.29
N LEU A 41 14.36 8.23 -14.00
CA LEU A 41 14.14 9.13 -12.86
C LEU A 41 13.12 10.25 -13.11
N GLY A 42 12.14 10.05 -14.01
CA GLY A 42 11.20 11.11 -14.42
C GLY A 42 10.34 11.68 -13.28
N GLN A 43 10.16 10.91 -12.20
CA GLN A 43 9.42 11.32 -11.00
C GLN A 43 10.31 11.80 -9.86
N TRP A 44 11.61 11.97 -10.12
CA TRP A 44 12.62 12.22 -9.11
C TRP A 44 13.51 13.41 -9.49
N ALA A 45 13.90 14.17 -8.47
CA ALA A 45 14.95 15.17 -8.53
C ALA A 45 16.22 14.58 -7.91
N THR A 46 17.21 14.25 -8.74
CA THR A 46 18.55 13.87 -8.27
C THR A 46 19.27 15.10 -7.73
N ILE A 47 19.50 15.14 -6.42
CA ILE A 47 20.24 16.21 -5.75
C ILE A 47 21.65 15.78 -5.32
N GLY A 48 21.88 14.47 -5.29
CA GLY A 48 23.15 13.81 -5.00
C GLY A 48 23.45 12.72 -6.04
N TYR A 49 23.54 11.48 -5.59
CA TYR A 49 24.19 10.39 -6.33
C TYR A 49 23.25 9.25 -6.77
N GLY A 50 21.93 9.47 -6.75
CA GLY A 50 20.93 8.49 -7.21
C GLY A 50 20.95 8.32 -8.74
N VAL A 51 21.04 7.07 -9.21
CA VAL A 51 21.07 6.67 -10.62
C VAL A 51 20.22 5.41 -10.84
N VAL A 52 19.65 5.26 -12.04
CA VAL A 52 19.02 4.00 -12.46
C VAL A 52 20.06 3.11 -13.11
N VAL A 53 20.09 1.85 -12.68
CA VAL A 53 20.97 0.80 -13.22
C VAL A 53 20.15 -0.44 -13.53
N THR A 54 20.73 -1.38 -14.27
CA THR A 54 20.15 -2.72 -14.36
C THR A 54 20.21 -3.40 -13.00
N ASP A 55 19.10 -3.97 -12.55
CA ASP A 55 19.02 -4.82 -11.37
C ASP A 55 20.08 -5.94 -11.48
N PRO A 56 21.00 -6.04 -10.50
CA PRO A 56 22.02 -7.08 -10.49
C PRO A 56 21.48 -8.52 -10.39
N LEU A 57 20.23 -8.75 -9.98
CA LEU A 57 19.66 -10.08 -9.74
C LEU A 57 18.56 -10.50 -10.73
N GLN A 58 17.66 -9.61 -11.15
CA GLN A 58 16.49 -9.96 -11.99
C GLN A 58 16.54 -9.36 -13.41
N GLY A 59 17.39 -8.35 -13.65
CA GLY A 59 17.70 -7.82 -14.97
C GLY A 59 16.75 -6.75 -15.52
N ASP A 60 15.74 -6.34 -14.74
CA ASP A 60 14.97 -5.11 -14.85
C ASP A 60 15.81 -3.90 -14.35
N HIS A 61 15.20 -2.78 -14.02
CA HIS A 61 15.89 -1.57 -13.56
C HIS A 61 15.65 -1.32 -12.06
N ALA A 62 16.66 -0.77 -11.40
CA ALA A 62 16.58 -0.38 -10.00
C ALA A 62 17.31 0.94 -9.76
N LEU A 63 16.93 1.64 -8.70
CA LEU A 63 17.69 2.77 -8.17
C LEU A 63 18.91 2.28 -7.40
N LYS A 64 20.04 2.95 -7.62
CA LYS A 64 21.33 2.75 -6.93
C LYS A 64 21.97 4.12 -6.65
N PHE A 65 22.94 4.15 -5.72
CA PHE A 65 23.74 5.34 -5.43
C PHE A 65 25.21 5.18 -5.87
N THR A 66 25.81 6.23 -6.44
CA THR A 66 27.22 6.18 -6.90
C THR A 66 28.24 6.69 -5.88
N ALA A 67 27.79 7.28 -4.77
CA ALA A 67 28.61 7.72 -3.66
C ALA A 67 27.78 7.74 -2.36
N ILE A 68 28.46 7.73 -1.22
CA ILE A 68 27.86 7.90 0.09
C ILE A 68 27.76 9.39 0.45
N THR A 69 26.65 9.81 1.06
CA THR A 69 26.44 11.21 1.49
C THR A 69 25.54 11.29 2.72
N SER A 70 25.01 12.47 3.03
CA SER A 70 23.98 12.68 4.04
C SER A 70 22.98 13.75 3.56
N GLY A 71 21.71 13.59 3.92
CA GLY A 71 20.65 14.58 3.68
C GLY A 71 19.83 14.31 2.42
N GLY A 72 19.80 13.07 1.95
CA GLY A 72 19.07 12.66 0.75
C GLY A 72 19.91 12.81 -0.53
N ASP A 73 19.94 11.76 -1.34
CA ASP A 73 20.55 11.76 -2.67
C ASP A 73 19.54 12.06 -3.78
N ILE A 74 18.29 11.70 -3.54
CA ILE A 74 17.24 11.81 -4.53
C ILE A 74 15.90 12.05 -3.84
N LEU A 75 15.12 12.99 -4.38
CA LEU A 75 13.80 13.33 -3.85
C LEU A 75 12.72 13.02 -4.89
N SER A 76 11.61 12.40 -4.49
CA SER A 76 10.47 12.23 -5.37
C SER A 76 9.79 13.57 -5.65
N ASN A 77 8.95 13.63 -6.68
CA ASN A 77 7.94 14.67 -6.78
C ASN A 77 7.02 14.64 -5.54
N PRO A 78 6.47 15.80 -5.11
CA PRO A 78 5.57 15.84 -3.98
C PRO A 78 4.28 15.04 -4.23
N VAL A 79 3.88 14.29 -3.21
CA VAL A 79 2.68 13.47 -3.18
C VAL A 79 1.76 14.01 -2.09
N SER A 80 0.45 14.06 -2.35
CA SER A 80 -0.54 14.59 -1.40
C SER A 80 -1.52 13.52 -0.94
N ASN A 81 -1.86 13.53 0.36
CA ASN A 81 -2.87 12.70 0.98
C ASN A 81 -3.59 13.48 2.06
N ALA A 82 -4.91 13.61 1.94
CA ALA A 82 -5.73 14.41 2.84
C ALA A 82 -5.68 13.94 4.30
N THR A 83 -5.40 12.65 4.53
CA THR A 83 -5.39 12.05 5.88
C THR A 83 -4.03 12.17 6.57
N GLY A 84 -2.95 12.32 5.82
CA GLY A 84 -1.58 12.21 6.34
C GLY A 84 -1.22 10.81 6.85
N SER A 85 -2.00 9.78 6.51
CA SER A 85 -1.77 8.39 6.91
C SER A 85 -1.42 7.54 5.70
N TYR A 86 -0.31 6.82 5.77
CA TYR A 86 0.33 6.21 4.62
C TYR A 86 0.75 4.76 4.88
N ILE A 87 0.77 3.96 3.82
CA ILE A 87 1.47 2.68 3.76
C ILE A 87 2.46 2.74 2.61
N LEU A 88 3.75 2.66 2.94
CA LEU A 88 4.85 2.58 2.00
C LEU A 88 5.29 1.13 1.85
N THR A 89 5.39 0.65 0.62
CA THR A 89 6.01 -0.64 0.31
C THR A 89 7.06 -0.46 -0.77
N PHE A 90 8.16 -1.16 -0.68
CA PHE A 90 9.23 -1.14 -1.67
C PHE A 90 10.04 -2.42 -1.57
N ASP A 91 10.77 -2.75 -2.61
CA ASP A 91 11.77 -3.80 -2.59
C ASP A 91 13.14 -3.17 -2.31
N TYR A 92 13.91 -3.81 -1.44
CA TYR A 92 15.26 -3.40 -1.07
C TYR A 92 16.24 -4.54 -1.30
N LEU A 93 17.43 -4.21 -1.81
CA LEU A 93 18.54 -5.13 -1.95
C LEU A 93 19.82 -4.48 -1.41
N GLY A 94 20.38 -5.09 -0.38
CA GLY A 94 21.72 -4.79 0.13
C GLY A 94 22.75 -5.80 -0.40
N THR A 95 23.83 -5.33 -1.05
CA THR A 95 24.88 -6.19 -1.64
C THR A 95 26.23 -6.15 -0.92
N CYS A 96 26.33 -5.42 0.18
CA CYS A 96 27.56 -5.31 0.97
C CYS A 96 28.00 -6.68 1.53
N THR A 97 29.31 -6.88 1.65
CA THR A 97 29.89 -8.17 2.08
C THR A 97 29.92 -8.36 3.60
N SER A 98 29.72 -7.29 4.36
CA SER A 98 29.69 -7.30 5.82
C SER A 98 29.04 -6.03 6.36
N GLY A 99 28.50 -6.12 7.58
CA GLY A 99 27.92 -4.96 8.25
C GLY A 99 26.54 -4.63 7.70
N ASN A 100 26.33 -3.35 7.40
CA ASN A 100 25.08 -2.82 6.87
C ASN A 100 25.35 -2.07 5.55
N CYS A 101 24.41 -2.07 4.61
CA CYS A 101 24.70 -1.64 3.22
C CYS A 101 24.38 -0.17 2.93
N GLY A 102 23.90 0.59 3.92
CA GLY A 102 23.82 2.05 3.87
C GLY A 102 22.54 2.63 3.30
N GLY A 103 21.59 1.81 2.86
CA GLY A 103 20.31 2.30 2.37
C GLY A 103 19.49 2.98 3.46
N PHE A 104 18.95 4.15 3.14
CA PHE A 104 17.95 4.85 3.95
C PHE A 104 16.81 5.35 3.08
N ILE A 105 15.59 5.31 3.63
CA ILE A 105 14.39 5.87 3.01
C ILE A 105 13.60 6.68 4.03
N GLY A 106 13.11 7.83 3.58
CA GLY A 106 12.44 8.80 4.41
C GLY A 106 11.54 9.71 3.59
N TYR A 107 11.15 10.82 4.20
CA TYR A 107 10.41 11.87 3.51
C TYR A 107 10.76 13.27 4.00
N GLU A 108 10.50 14.24 3.12
CA GLU A 108 10.41 15.66 3.40
C GLU A 108 8.93 16.11 3.36
N PRO A 109 8.53 17.17 4.09
CA PRO A 109 9.36 18.03 4.92
C PRO A 109 9.70 17.43 6.29
N GLY A 110 10.88 17.79 6.81
CA GLY A 110 11.31 17.52 8.19
C GLY A 110 12.46 16.53 8.31
N ASP A 111 13.10 16.14 7.21
CA ASP A 111 14.21 15.18 7.17
C ASP A 111 13.90 13.90 7.98
N VAL A 112 12.74 13.30 7.72
CA VAL A 112 12.22 12.18 8.51
C VAL A 112 12.67 10.87 7.88
N TRP A 113 13.46 10.09 8.60
CA TRP A 113 13.92 8.76 8.18
C TRP A 113 13.01 7.66 8.69
N LEU A 114 12.31 6.99 7.78
CA LEU A 114 11.34 5.93 8.10
C LEU A 114 12.04 4.61 8.41
N GLY A 115 13.18 4.36 7.77
CA GLY A 115 13.99 3.19 8.00
C GLY A 115 15.34 3.29 7.30
N GLY A 116 16.34 2.61 7.87
CA GLY A 116 17.63 2.39 7.23
C GLY A 116 18.20 1.02 7.58
N THR A 117 19.48 0.82 7.31
CA THR A 117 20.22 -0.42 7.58
C THR A 117 20.97 -0.41 8.92
N VAL A 118 20.82 0.65 9.72
CA VAL A 118 21.45 0.77 11.04
C VAL A 118 20.55 1.53 12.00
N VAL A 119 20.54 1.11 13.27
CA VAL A 119 19.76 1.78 14.32
C VAL A 119 20.39 3.14 14.64
N LEU A 120 19.63 4.21 14.39
CA LEU A 120 19.97 5.57 14.75
C LEU A 120 18.88 6.16 15.67
N PRO A 121 19.16 7.24 16.43
CA PRO A 121 18.16 7.89 17.28
C PRO A 121 16.91 8.38 16.53
N TYR A 122 17.01 8.57 15.22
CA TYR A 122 16.00 9.14 14.34
C TYR A 122 15.56 8.21 13.20
N ALA A 123 16.10 6.98 13.13
CA ALA A 123 15.77 6.01 12.09
C ALA A 123 15.85 4.58 12.64
N PRO A 124 14.80 3.76 12.50
CA PRO A 124 14.86 2.35 12.86
C PRO A 124 15.63 1.53 11.81
N ASP A 125 16.24 0.43 12.25
CA ASP A 125 16.85 -0.57 11.38
C ASP A 125 15.76 -1.48 10.80
N LEU A 126 15.37 -1.23 9.55
CA LEU A 126 14.25 -1.89 8.88
C LEU A 126 14.61 -2.42 7.48
N LEU A 127 15.73 -2.01 6.90
CA LEU A 127 16.15 -2.42 5.56
C LEU A 127 17.07 -3.63 5.67
N PRO A 128 16.63 -4.82 5.21
CA PRO A 128 17.35 -6.06 5.49
C PRO A 128 18.47 -6.31 4.47
N ASP A 129 19.71 -6.38 4.94
CA ASP A 129 20.89 -6.68 4.12
C ASP A 129 21.09 -8.20 3.95
N THR A 130 20.17 -8.87 3.23
CA THR A 130 20.18 -10.34 3.06
C THR A 130 20.96 -10.82 1.84
N GLY A 131 21.37 -9.91 0.95
CA GLY A 131 21.90 -10.25 -0.38
C GLY A 131 20.83 -10.74 -1.36
N SER A 132 19.55 -10.54 -1.06
CA SER A 132 18.40 -10.83 -1.92
C SER A 132 17.42 -9.67 -1.88
N TRP A 133 16.56 -9.56 -2.90
CA TRP A 133 15.47 -8.60 -2.89
C TRP A 133 14.46 -8.95 -1.80
N GLU A 134 14.24 -8.02 -0.88
CA GLU A 134 13.31 -8.16 0.24
C GLU A 134 12.26 -7.06 0.18
N LYS A 135 11.00 -7.46 0.29
CA LYS A 135 9.89 -6.53 0.34
C LYS A 135 9.74 -5.93 1.74
N VAL A 136 9.86 -4.62 1.83
CA VAL A 136 9.66 -3.85 3.07
C VAL A 136 8.30 -3.17 3.05
N THR A 137 7.64 -3.07 4.21
CA THR A 137 6.36 -2.39 4.38
C THR A 137 6.37 -1.57 5.65
N ILE A 138 6.10 -0.28 5.54
CA ILE A 138 6.12 0.69 6.64
C ILE A 138 4.81 1.47 6.62
N ALA A 139 4.04 1.36 7.71
CA ALA A 139 2.91 2.24 7.96
C ALA A 139 3.37 3.45 8.78
N PHE A 140 2.99 4.66 8.37
CA PHE A 140 3.37 5.88 9.09
C PHE A 140 2.32 6.98 8.95
N THR A 141 2.44 7.98 9.81
CA THR A 141 1.67 9.22 9.74
C THR A 141 2.61 10.40 9.57
N GLY A 142 2.23 11.38 8.77
CA GLY A 142 3.03 12.55 8.46
C GLY A 142 2.20 13.72 7.95
N PRO A 143 2.84 14.73 7.35
CA PRO A 143 2.14 15.83 6.69
C PRO A 143 1.22 15.34 5.57
N THR A 144 0.27 16.19 5.16
CA THR A 144 -0.66 15.89 4.04
C THR A 144 -0.01 16.03 2.67
N ALA A 145 1.23 16.50 2.60
CA ALA A 145 2.05 16.51 1.39
C ALA A 145 3.49 16.15 1.77
N ILE A 146 4.06 15.16 1.09
CA ILE A 146 5.41 14.65 1.34
C ILE A 146 6.17 14.41 0.03
N SER A 147 7.49 14.43 0.06
CA SER A 147 8.36 13.90 -1.01
C SER A 147 9.24 12.83 -0.41
N PHE A 148 9.36 11.67 -1.03
CA PHE A 148 10.28 10.64 -0.56
C PHE A 148 11.71 11.12 -0.74
N GLN A 149 12.57 10.75 0.20
CA GLN A 149 14.01 10.90 0.08
C GLN A 149 14.68 9.55 0.30
N LEU A 150 15.67 9.26 -0.53
CA LEU A 150 16.48 8.06 -0.42
C LEU A 150 17.95 8.45 -0.44
N GLU A 151 18.78 7.70 0.28
CA GLU A 151 20.22 7.90 0.29
C GLU A 151 21.00 6.61 0.53
N ASP A 152 22.28 6.68 0.16
CA ASP A 152 23.33 5.80 0.67
C ASP A 152 24.12 6.57 1.74
N PHE A 153 23.83 6.26 3.01
CA PHE A 153 24.18 7.10 4.14
C PHE A 153 25.65 6.93 4.57
N SER A 154 26.38 8.03 4.63
CA SER A 154 27.79 8.09 5.05
C SER A 154 28.05 7.73 6.52
N GLY A 155 27.03 7.73 7.38
CA GLY A 155 27.13 7.24 8.76
C GLY A 155 26.90 5.73 8.90
N SER A 156 26.67 5.03 7.78
CA SER A 156 26.49 3.58 7.71
C SER A 156 27.83 2.84 7.49
N GLY A 157 27.79 1.51 7.47
CA GLY A 157 28.95 0.65 7.20
C GLY A 157 29.17 0.32 5.72
N GLY A 158 28.22 0.66 4.85
CA GLY A 158 28.19 0.27 3.44
C GLY A 158 29.14 1.10 2.57
N GLY A 159 29.51 0.54 1.43
CA GLY A 159 30.24 1.27 0.38
C GLY A 159 29.29 1.84 -0.68
N PRO A 160 29.75 2.82 -1.46
CA PRO A 160 29.00 3.37 -2.58
C PRO A 160 28.38 2.28 -3.46
N GLY A 161 27.05 2.27 -3.49
CA GLY A 161 26.32 1.41 -4.40
C GLY A 161 26.11 -0.01 -3.92
N ASP A 162 26.13 -0.20 -2.60
CA ASP A 162 25.68 -1.42 -1.95
C ASP A 162 24.17 -1.45 -1.68
N ALA A 163 23.47 -0.30 -1.79
CA ALA A 163 22.05 -0.18 -1.55
C ALA A 163 21.25 0.03 -2.87
N TYR A 164 20.21 -0.77 -3.04
CA TYR A 164 19.29 -0.70 -4.17
C TYR A 164 17.85 -0.63 -3.70
N PHE A 165 17.04 0.11 -4.47
CA PHE A 165 15.60 0.25 -4.24
C PHE A 165 14.84 0.02 -5.53
N ASP A 166 13.69 -0.63 -5.40
CA ASP A 166 12.78 -0.87 -6.51
C ASP A 166 11.31 -0.94 -6.04
N ASN A 167 10.37 -0.88 -6.97
CA ASN A 167 8.93 -1.06 -6.76
C ASN A 167 8.37 -0.20 -5.62
N ILE A 168 8.78 1.07 -5.55
CA ILE A 168 8.35 2.01 -4.51
C ILE A 168 6.89 2.34 -4.74
N LEU A 169 6.04 1.93 -3.81
CA LEU A 169 4.60 2.14 -3.82
C LEU A 169 4.17 2.82 -2.53
N LEU A 170 3.50 3.96 -2.68
CA LEU A 170 2.81 4.63 -1.59
C LEU A 170 1.30 4.52 -1.78
N THR A 171 0.60 4.14 -0.72
CA THR A 171 -0.85 4.24 -0.64
C THR A 171 -1.28 5.09 0.55
N ASP A 172 -2.58 5.39 0.59
CA ASP A 172 -3.24 5.83 1.80
C ASP A 172 -3.26 4.74 2.90
N ALA A 173 -3.94 5.05 4.01
CA ALA A 173 -4.04 4.19 5.18
C ALA A 173 -4.69 2.82 4.90
N ASP A 174 -5.37 2.67 3.76
CA ASP A 174 -6.10 1.46 3.41
C ASP A 174 -5.23 0.40 2.75
N GLY A 175 -3.99 0.77 2.36
CA GLY A 175 -2.95 -0.16 1.91
C GLY A 175 -3.17 -0.70 0.49
N PRO A 176 -2.13 -1.26 -0.17
CA PRO A 176 -2.29 -1.79 -1.52
C PRO A 176 -3.46 -2.78 -1.59
N THR A 177 -4.42 -2.52 -2.48
CA THR A 177 -5.55 -3.44 -2.67
C THR A 177 -4.99 -4.82 -3.00
N PRO A 178 -5.40 -5.89 -2.29
CA PRO A 178 -5.02 -7.25 -2.68
C PRO A 178 -5.36 -7.46 -4.15
N PRO A 179 -4.55 -8.23 -4.91
CA PRO A 179 -4.86 -8.53 -6.30
C PRO A 179 -6.31 -9.03 -6.38
N GLN A 180 -7.19 -8.24 -7.00
CA GLN A 180 -8.53 -8.72 -7.28
C GLN A 180 -8.35 -9.92 -8.21
N PRO A 181 -8.92 -11.11 -7.92
CA PRO A 181 -8.91 -12.18 -8.89
C PRO A 181 -9.50 -11.65 -10.21
N PRO A 182 -9.05 -12.11 -11.39
CA PRO A 182 -9.34 -11.51 -12.69
C PRO A 182 -10.84 -11.40 -13.05
N ASN A 183 -11.74 -11.88 -12.19
CA ASN A 183 -13.18 -11.71 -12.26
C ASN A 183 -13.79 -11.43 -10.86
N GLY A 184 -13.10 -10.63 -10.03
CA GLY A 184 -13.49 -10.33 -8.65
C GLY A 184 -14.81 -9.57 -8.58
N VAL A 185 -15.91 -10.30 -8.71
CA VAL A 185 -17.25 -9.85 -8.32
C VAL A 185 -17.17 -9.51 -6.84
N ALA A 186 -17.69 -8.35 -6.45
CA ALA A 186 -17.87 -8.01 -5.04
C ALA A 186 -18.79 -9.06 -4.39
N GLU A 187 -18.20 -10.05 -3.70
CA GLU A 187 -18.92 -11.12 -3.01
C GLU A 187 -19.30 -10.74 -1.58
N PRO A 188 -20.23 -9.79 -1.47
CA PRO A 188 -21.23 -9.88 -0.40
C PRO A 188 -22.65 -9.64 -0.89
N ALA A 189 -22.84 -8.73 -1.84
CA ALA A 189 -24.16 -8.32 -2.31
C ALA A 189 -24.82 -9.37 -3.22
N THR A 190 -24.04 -10.07 -4.04
CA THR A 190 -24.55 -11.07 -4.99
C THR A 190 -25.09 -12.32 -4.27
N MET A 191 -24.41 -12.78 -3.23
CA MET A 191 -24.86 -13.90 -2.38
C MET A 191 -26.11 -13.54 -1.59
N LEU A 192 -26.22 -12.31 -1.11
CA LEU A 192 -27.43 -11.81 -0.46
C LEU A 192 -28.61 -11.77 -1.45
N LEU A 193 -28.41 -11.25 -2.67
CA LEU A 193 -29.45 -11.19 -3.69
C LEU A 193 -29.90 -12.59 -4.13
N LEU A 194 -28.95 -13.52 -4.28
CA LEU A 194 -29.24 -14.92 -4.58
C LEU A 194 -30.02 -15.58 -3.45
N GLY A 195 -29.62 -15.37 -2.20
CA GLY A 195 -30.31 -15.87 -1.01
C GLY A 195 -31.74 -15.33 -0.89
N LEU A 196 -31.93 -14.03 -1.11
CA LEU A 196 -33.26 -13.39 -1.14
C LEU A 196 -34.12 -13.93 -2.30
N GLY A 197 -33.52 -14.13 -3.48
CA GLY A 197 -34.20 -14.72 -4.63
C GLY A 197 -34.69 -16.15 -4.37
N LEU A 198 -33.85 -16.99 -3.76
CA LEU A 198 -34.21 -18.37 -3.39
C LEU A 198 -35.29 -18.42 -2.31
N ALA A 199 -35.20 -17.56 -1.29
CA ALA A 199 -36.23 -17.45 -0.24
C ALA A 199 -37.58 -16.99 -0.82
N GLY A 200 -37.56 -16.02 -1.76
CA GLY A 200 -38.74 -15.57 -2.49
C GLY A 200 -39.39 -16.70 -3.30
N LEU A 201 -38.61 -17.49 -4.04
CA LEU A 201 -39.13 -18.65 -4.79
C LEU A 201 -39.77 -19.70 -3.89
N ALA A 202 -39.15 -20.02 -2.75
CA ALA A 202 -39.69 -20.99 -1.79
C ALA A 202 -41.02 -20.52 -1.16
N GLY A 203 -41.15 -19.21 -0.90
CA GLY A 203 -42.38 -18.61 -0.39
C GLY A 203 -43.54 -18.64 -1.39
N VAL A 204 -43.26 -18.37 -2.67
CA VAL A 204 -44.27 -18.40 -3.75
C VAL A 204 -44.78 -19.83 -3.97
N ARG A 205 -43.90 -20.84 -3.92
CA ARG A 205 -44.27 -22.26 -4.15
C ARG A 205 -45.27 -22.80 -3.11
N ARG A 206 -45.18 -22.36 -1.85
CA ARG A 206 -46.12 -22.74 -0.78
C ARG A 206 -47.52 -22.14 -0.95
N LYS A 207 -47.67 -21.03 -1.68
CA LYS A 207 -48.95 -20.35 -1.88
C LYS A 207 -49.80 -21.01 -2.96
N PHE A 208 -49.18 -21.73 -3.90
CA PHE A 208 -49.86 -22.43 -5.00
C PHE A 208 -50.19 -23.91 -4.70
N GLN A 209 -49.81 -24.43 -3.53
CA GLN A 209 -50.17 -25.78 -3.07
C GLN A 209 -51.32 -25.79 -2.05
N LYS A 210 -52.15 -24.73 -2.01
CA LYS A 210 -53.39 -24.68 -1.24
C LYS A 210 -54.58 -24.40 -2.15
#